data_AF-A0A0E2Z6H6-F1
#
_entry.id   AF-A0A0E2Z6H6-F1
#
_cell.length_a   1.000
_cell.length_b   1.000
_cell.length_c   1.000
_cell.angle_alpha   90.00
_cell.angle_beta   90.00
_cell.angle_gamma   90.00
#
_symmetry.space_group_name_H-M   'P 1'
#
loop_
_entity.id
_entity.type
_entity.pdbx_description
1 polymer ?
#
loop_
_entity_poly.entity_id
_entity_poly.type
_entity_poly.pdbx_seq_one_letter_code
_entity_poly.pdbx_strand_id
1 'polypeptide(L)'
;MTISNKVRHLLTVGQFSEKNPAFPEASLRYLIFRSEDRENSKGEVIPGNGFSPAIVRVGRKVLIDEEKFFECIDEQNGQSTMRQKGGGDV
;
A
#
# COMPACT_ATOMS: atom_id res chain seq x y z
N MET A 1 2.64 7.38 30.48
CA MET A 1 2.91 7.07 29.06
C MET A 1 2.77 5.59 28.87
N THR A 2 1.68 5.13 28.26
CA THR A 2 1.48 3.70 27.98
C THR A 2 2.09 3.41 26.62
N ILE A 3 3.17 2.64 26.59
CA ILE A 3 3.75 2.16 25.34
C ILE A 3 2.85 1.01 24.89
N SER A 4 1.92 1.30 23.98
CA SER A 4 1.11 0.26 23.36
C SER A 4 2.04 -0.57 22.47
N ASN A 5 2.46 -1.74 22.95
CA ASN A 5 3.26 -2.68 22.19
C ASN A 5 2.34 -3.45 21.24
N LYS A 6 1.95 -2.80 20.13
CA LYS A 6 1.16 -3.45 19.08
C LYS A 6 2.08 -4.41 18.33
N VAL A 7 1.78 -5.70 18.42
CA VAL A 7 2.53 -6.73 17.70
C VAL A 7 2.33 -6.52 16.21
N ARG A 8 3.38 -6.16 15.49
CA ARG A 8 3.30 -5.97 14.04
C ARG A 8 3.33 -7.31 13.32
N HIS A 9 2.31 -7.59 12.54
CA HIS A 9 2.24 -8.76 11.68
C HIS A 9 2.95 -8.48 10.36
N LEU A 10 4.25 -8.82 10.31
CA LEU A 10 5.07 -8.72 9.10
C LEU A 10 5.02 -10.04 8.33
N LEU A 11 4.36 -10.04 7.18
CA LEU A 11 4.13 -11.23 6.36
C LEU A 11 4.92 -11.16 5.06
N THR A 12 5.46 -12.28 4.59
CA THR A 12 5.89 -12.37 3.19
C THR A 12 4.68 -12.25 2.25
N VAL A 13 4.94 -11.98 0.97
CA VAL A 13 3.88 -11.94 -0.07
C VAL A 13 3.03 -13.22 -0.06
N GLY A 14 3.67 -14.39 0.03
CA GLY A 14 2.96 -15.68 0.08
C GLY A 14 2.10 -15.81 1.33
N GLN A 15 2.67 -15.56 2.52
CA GLN A 15 1.92 -15.63 3.79
C GLN A 15 0.75 -14.64 3.82
N PHE A 16 0.91 -13.44 3.27
CA PHE A 16 -0.17 -12.47 3.18
C PHE A 16 -1.29 -12.97 2.25
N SER A 17 -0.93 -13.51 1.08
CA SER A 17 -1.89 -14.06 0.13
C SER A 17 -2.64 -15.28 0.67
N GLU A 18 -1.96 -16.14 1.44
CA GLU A 18 -2.58 -17.30 2.11
C GLU A 18 -3.58 -16.86 3.18
N LYS A 19 -3.18 -15.88 4.02
CA LYS A 19 -4.03 -15.35 5.08
C LYS A 19 -5.21 -14.53 4.56
N ASN A 20 -4.99 -13.79 3.47
CA ASN A 20 -5.97 -12.89 2.86
C ASN A 20 -6.17 -13.26 1.37
N PRO A 21 -6.96 -14.31 1.04
CA PRO A 21 -7.09 -14.83 -0.33
C PRO A 21 -7.64 -13.83 -1.36
N ALA A 22 -8.27 -12.74 -0.91
CA ALA A 22 -8.68 -11.63 -1.77
C ALA A 22 -7.51 -10.89 -2.42
N PHE A 23 -6.28 -11.07 -1.92
CA PHE A 23 -5.07 -10.45 -2.45
C PHE A 23 -4.08 -11.51 -2.96
N PRO A 24 -4.24 -12.01 -4.20
CA PRO A 24 -3.31 -12.96 -4.80
C PRO A 24 -1.89 -12.41 -4.87
N GLU A 25 -0.88 -13.29 -4.81
CA GLU A 25 0.53 -12.89 -4.90
C GLU A 25 0.85 -11.99 -6.10
N ALA A 26 0.25 -12.24 -7.26
CA ALA A 26 0.46 -11.43 -8.46
C ALA A 26 0.02 -9.97 -8.25
N SER A 27 -1.15 -9.77 -7.64
CA SER A 27 -1.69 -8.45 -7.30
C SER A 27 -0.82 -7.75 -6.24
N LEU A 28 -0.39 -8.48 -5.20
CA LEU A 28 0.50 -7.94 -4.17
C LEU A 28 1.85 -7.50 -4.75
N ARG A 29 2.47 -8.30 -5.62
CA ARG A 29 3.74 -7.96 -6.29
C ARG A 29 3.59 -6.71 -7.15
N TYR A 30 2.46 -6.58 -7.85
CA TYR A 30 2.14 -5.37 -8.60
C TYR A 30 2.01 -4.14 -7.71
N LEU A 31 1.30 -4.26 -6.59
CA LEU A 31 1.16 -3.16 -5.61
C LEU A 31 2.52 -2.75 -5.04
N ILE A 32 3.37 -3.71 -4.67
CA ILE A 32 4.73 -3.47 -4.16
C ILE A 32 5.59 -2.76 -5.22
N PHE A 33 5.53 -3.20 -6.48
CA PHE A 33 6.34 -2.60 -7.55
C PHE A 33 5.95 -1.14 -7.84
N ARG A 34 4.69 -0.77 -7.58
CA ARG A 34 4.16 0.57 -7.79
C ARG A 34 4.02 1.38 -6.49
N SER A 35 4.64 0.94 -5.38
CA SER A 35 4.44 1.56 -4.07
C SER A 35 5.08 2.94 -3.94
N GLU A 36 6.18 3.18 -4.64
CA GLU A 36 6.99 4.39 -4.57
C GLU A 36 6.86 5.22 -5.85
N ASP A 37 7.16 6.51 -5.74
CA ASP A 37 7.27 7.42 -6.88
C ASP A 37 8.39 6.95 -7.81
N ARG A 38 8.19 7.15 -9.12
CA ARG A 38 9.15 6.70 -10.14
C ARG A 38 9.13 7.60 -11.36
N GLU A 39 10.27 7.74 -12.01
CA GLU A 39 10.39 8.52 -13.24
C GLU A 39 10.16 7.67 -14.49
N ASN A 40 9.54 8.25 -15.52
CA ASN A 40 9.45 7.64 -16.84
C ASN A 40 10.62 8.08 -17.75
N SER A 41 10.68 7.56 -18.97
CA SER A 41 11.74 7.90 -19.95
C SER A 41 11.74 9.36 -20.40
N LYS A 42 10.73 10.15 -20.02
CA LYS A 42 10.62 11.59 -20.29
C LYS A 42 11.01 12.45 -19.07
N GLY A 43 11.40 11.82 -17.95
CA GLY A 43 11.70 12.52 -16.70
C GLY A 43 10.47 12.97 -15.92
N GLU A 44 9.27 12.50 -16.26
CA GLU A 44 8.05 12.83 -15.51
C GLU A 44 7.93 11.91 -14.29
N VAL A 45 7.60 12.49 -13.13
CA VAL A 45 7.35 11.75 -11.89
C VAL A 45 5.95 11.12 -11.94
N ILE A 46 5.90 9.79 -11.83
CA ILE A 46 4.69 9.01 -11.64
C ILE A 46 4.53 8.78 -10.14
N PRO A 47 3.44 9.26 -9.52
CA PRO A 47 3.22 9.04 -8.09
C PRO A 47 2.98 7.55 -7.79
N GLY A 48 3.46 7.13 -6.62
CA GLY A 48 3.20 5.80 -6.07
C GLY A 48 1.71 5.54 -5.80
N ASN A 49 1.37 4.27 -5.60
CA ASN A 49 -0.01 3.85 -5.34
C ASN A 49 -0.44 3.98 -3.86
N GLY A 50 0.33 4.66 -3.03
CA GLY A 50 0.02 4.89 -1.61
C GLY A 50 0.34 3.72 -0.67
N PHE A 51 0.79 2.56 -1.16
CA PHE A 51 1.09 1.41 -0.29
C PHE A 51 2.50 1.42 0.32
N SER A 52 3.37 2.39 -0.01
CA SER A 52 4.74 2.48 0.53
C SER A 52 4.83 2.30 2.05
N PRO A 53 3.96 2.88 2.88
CA PRO A 53 4.03 2.73 4.35
C PRO A 53 3.88 1.28 4.84
N ALA A 54 3.18 0.43 4.08
CA ALA A 54 2.95 -0.97 4.41
C ALA A 54 4.09 -1.90 3.96
N ILE A 55 5.02 -1.41 3.12
CA ILE A 55 6.08 -2.27 2.56
C ILE A 55 7.35 -2.16 3.39
N VAL A 56 7.80 -3.29 3.92
CA VAL A 56 9.00 -3.39 4.76
C VAL A 56 10.08 -4.18 4.03
N ARG A 57 11.21 -3.52 3.73
CA ARG A 57 12.36 -4.15 3.04
C ARG A 57 13.46 -4.48 4.05
N VAL A 58 13.85 -5.75 4.12
CA VAL A 58 14.96 -6.22 4.98
C VAL A 58 15.89 -7.10 4.16
N GLY A 59 17.01 -6.52 3.71
CA GLY A 59 17.92 -7.17 2.78
C GLY A 59 17.21 -7.53 1.47
N ARG A 60 17.23 -8.83 1.12
CA ARG A 60 16.54 -9.36 -0.08
C ARG A 60 15.06 -9.71 0.16
N LYS A 61 14.56 -9.56 1.39
CA LYS A 61 13.18 -9.89 1.74
C LYS A 61 12.29 -8.66 1.63
N VAL A 62 11.10 -8.86 1.07
CA VAL A 62 9.98 -7.91 1.11
C VAL A 62 8.92 -8.51 2.01
N LEU A 63 8.55 -7.74 3.04
CA LEU A 63 7.48 -8.05 3.98
C LEU A 63 6.38 -6.98 3.83
N ILE A 64 5.16 -7.37 4.17
CA ILE A 64 3.99 -6.52 4.22
C ILE A 64 3.60 -6.39 5.69
N ASP A 65 3.54 -5.16 6.18
CA ASP A 65 2.95 -4.80 7.47
C ASP A 65 1.43 -4.82 7.30
N GLU A 66 0.79 -5.86 7.83
CA GLU A 66 -0.62 -6.15 7.54
C GLU A 66 -1.57 -5.04 7.98
N GLU A 67 -1.32 -4.47 9.15
CA GLU A 67 -2.17 -3.40 9.70
C GLU A 67 -2.10 -2.16 8.82
N LYS A 68 -0.88 -1.75 8.46
CA LYS A 68 -0.65 -0.62 7.56
C LYS A 68 -1.22 -0.86 6.16
N PHE A 69 -1.22 -2.10 5.68
CA PHE A 69 -1.81 -2.42 4.38
C PHE A 69 -3.31 -2.09 4.36
N PHE A 70 -4.04 -2.44 5.43
CA PHE A 70 -5.45 -2.10 5.54
C PHE A 70 -5.67 -0.61 5.81
N GLU A 71 -4.82 0.04 6.60
CA GLU A 71 -4.84 1.51 6.75
C GLU A 71 -4.70 2.22 5.39
N CYS A 72 -3.78 1.76 4.51
CA CYS A 72 -3.64 2.29 3.15
C CYS A 72 -4.90 2.10 2.29
N ILE A 73 -5.63 0.98 2.46
CA ILE A 73 -6.91 0.74 1.76
C ILE A 73 -7.97 1.74 2.25
N ASP A 74 -8.07 1.93 3.56
CA ASP A 74 -9.03 2.85 4.17
C ASP A 74 -8.75 4.30 3.74
N GLU A 75 -7.48 4.71 3.70
CA GLU A 75 -7.05 6.02 3.20
C GLU A 75 -7.46 6.22 1.74
N GLN A 76 -7.26 5.23 0.86
CA GLN A 76 -7.64 5.34 -0.55
C GLN A 76 -9.15 5.46 -0.74
N ASN A 77 -9.94 4.70 0.02
CA ASN A 77 -11.39 4.75 -0.05
C ASN A 77 -11.95 6.05 0.57
N GLY A 78 -11.32 6.56 1.63
CA GLY A 78 -11.64 7.86 2.24
C GLY A 78 -11.27 9.06 1.36
N GLN A 79 -10.21 8.96 0.55
CA GLN A 79 -9.86 9.98 -0.43
C GLN A 79 -10.77 9.94 -1.67
N SER A 80 -11.30 8.77 -2.02
CA SER A 80 -12.20 8.59 -3.16
C SER A 80 -13.53 9.33 -2.98
N THR A 81 -14.04 9.45 -1.75
CA THR A 81 -15.25 10.24 -1.42
C THR A 81 -15.03 11.76 -1.51
N MET A 82 -13.80 12.26 -1.42
CA MET A 82 -13.49 13.69 -1.58
C MET A 82 -13.21 14.09 -3.03
N ARG A 83 -12.73 13.17 -3.88
CA ARG A 83 -12.42 13.45 -5.29
C ARG A 83 -13.63 13.70 -6.19
N GLN A 84 -14.84 13.32 -5.78
CA GLN A 84 -16.06 13.51 -6.58
C GLN A 84 -16.76 14.88 -6.39
N LYS A 85 -16.29 15.78 -5.50
CA LYS A 85 -16.95 17.07 -5.24
C LYS A 85 -16.43 18.28 -6.06
N GLY A 86 -15.68 18.06 -7.12
CA GLY A 86 -15.03 19.13 -7.91
C GLY A 86 -15.51 19.29 -9.36
N GLY A 87 -16.72 18.85 -9.69
CA GLY A 87 -17.22 18.88 -11.07
C GLY A 87 -18.70 19.25 -11.15
N GLY A 88 -19.01 20.53 -10.90
CA GLY A 88 -20.33 21.08 -11.09
C GLY A 88 -20.37 22.51 -10.55
N ASP A 89 -20.06 23.47 -11.42
CA ASP A 89 -20.84 24.70 -11.55
C ASP A 89 -20.55 25.33 -12.92
N VAL A 90 -21.64 25.80 -13.52
CA VAL A 90 -21.86 26.28 -14.90
C VAL A 90 -21.15 27.59 -15.19
#